data_AF-A0AAD1M5U2-F1
#
_entry.id   AF-A0AAD1M5U2-F1
#
_cell.length_a   1.000
_cell.length_b   1.000
_cell.length_c   1.000
_cell.angle_alpha   90.00
_cell.angle_beta   90.00
_cell.angle_gamma   90.00
#
_symmetry.space_group_name_H-M   'P 1'
#
loop_
_entity.id
_entity.type
_entity.pdbx_description
1 polymer ?
#
loop_
_entity_poly.entity_id
_entity_poly.type
_entity_poly.pdbx_seq_one_letter_code
_entity_poly.pdbx_strand_id
1 'polypeptide(L)'
;MNTKLTKLTPFLFAGAAAAAIAAAPIAGAQPAPPPPCVNADGSPCSSLGNINAGAGGGADVNIPGGPAGTADLGGASGVIPNGPGGSAGPGGASGSLSPVGPGGSAGPGGASGCLPNVGCINIPAP
;
A
#
# COMPACT_ATOMS: atom_id res chain seq x y z
N MET A 1 44.34 -32.90 53.50
CA MET A 1 44.29 -32.02 52.31
C MET A 1 42.97 -32.26 51.59
N ASN A 2 41.91 -31.47 51.79
CA ASN A 2 40.67 -31.58 50.98
C ASN A 2 39.89 -30.25 50.87
N THR A 3 40.26 -29.22 51.64
CA THR A 3 39.56 -27.92 51.66
C THR A 3 39.81 -27.04 50.43
N LYS A 4 40.85 -27.34 49.62
CA LYS A 4 41.19 -26.54 48.42
C LYS A 4 40.37 -26.92 47.18
N LEU A 5 39.89 -28.17 47.07
CA LEU A 5 39.19 -28.64 45.87
C LEU A 5 37.72 -28.14 45.83
N THR A 6 37.07 -28.03 46.99
CA THR A 6 35.68 -27.56 47.13
C THR A 6 35.48 -26.08 46.75
N LYS A 7 36.55 -25.26 46.74
CA LYS A 7 36.48 -23.84 46.37
C LYS A 7 36.73 -23.57 44.88
N LEU A 8 37.19 -24.57 44.12
CA LEU A 8 37.46 -24.45 42.69
C LEU A 8 36.27 -24.88 41.82
N THR A 9 35.40 -25.75 42.34
CA THR A 9 34.19 -26.22 41.68
C THR A 9 33.19 -25.12 41.28
N PRO A 10 32.95 -24.05 42.08
CA PRO A 10 32.05 -22.98 41.67
C PRO A 10 32.59 -22.18 40.48
N PHE A 11 33.92 -22.02 40.40
CA PHE A 11 34.56 -21.28 39.31
C PHE A 11 34.52 -22.05 37.98
N LEU A 12 34.63 -23.37 38.00
CA LEU A 12 34.47 -24.20 36.80
C LEU A 12 33.03 -24.17 36.27
N PHE A 13 32.03 -24.18 37.16
CA PHE A 13 30.62 -24.12 36.76
C PHE A 13 30.25 -22.74 36.18
N ALA A 14 30.78 -21.66 36.75
CA ALA A 14 30.60 -20.31 36.22
C ALA A 14 31.29 -20.12 34.86
N GLY A 15 32.49 -20.68 34.66
CA GLY A 15 33.21 -20.63 33.39
C GLY A 15 32.49 -21.37 32.26
N ALA A 16 31.90 -22.53 32.54
CA ALA A 16 31.13 -23.30 31.57
C ALA A 16 29.84 -22.58 31.12
N ALA A 17 29.16 -21.89 32.04
CA ALA A 17 27.96 -21.10 31.72
C ALA A 17 28.28 -19.91 30.81
N ALA A 18 29.41 -19.22 31.02
CA ALA A 18 29.81 -18.10 30.18
C ALA A 18 30.16 -18.51 28.74
N ALA A 19 30.80 -19.67 28.56
CA ALA A 19 31.08 -20.22 27.24
C ALA A 19 29.79 -20.61 26.48
N ALA A 20 28.77 -21.11 27.19
CA ALA A 20 27.48 -21.44 26.58
C ALA A 20 26.72 -20.20 26.07
N ILE A 21 26.84 -19.06 26.74
CA ILE A 21 26.20 -17.79 26.33
C ILE A 21 26.94 -17.17 25.13
N ALA A 22 28.26 -17.29 25.07
CA ALA A 22 29.08 -16.76 23.96
C ALA A 22 28.98 -17.61 22.68
N ALA A 23 28.73 -18.91 22.79
CA ALA A 23 28.56 -19.82 21.66
C ALA A 23 27.09 -20.01 21.24
N ALA A 24 26.14 -19.41 21.96
CA ALA A 24 24.74 -19.42 21.57
C ALA A 24 24.59 -18.65 20.24
N PRO A 25 23.95 -19.24 19.22
CA PRO A 25 23.63 -18.52 18.01
C PRO A 25 22.86 -17.26 18.40
N ILE A 26 23.27 -16.11 17.87
CA ILE A 26 22.45 -14.91 17.91
C ILE A 26 21.22 -15.23 17.06
N ALA A 27 20.16 -15.74 17.70
CA ALA A 27 18.83 -15.76 17.15
C ALA A 27 18.35 -14.31 17.11
N GLY A 28 18.99 -13.50 16.25
CA GLY A 28 18.44 -12.22 15.85
C GLY A 28 17.08 -12.54 15.29
N ALA A 29 16.04 -12.04 15.94
CA ALA A 29 14.70 -12.06 15.39
C ALA A 29 14.76 -11.25 14.09
N GLN A 30 15.07 -11.91 12.97
CA GLN A 30 14.70 -11.41 11.66
C GLN A 30 13.20 -11.13 11.79
N PRO A 31 12.73 -9.89 11.58
CA PRO A 31 11.30 -9.61 11.60
C PRO A 31 10.64 -10.63 10.70
N ALA A 32 9.78 -11.47 11.27
CA ALA A 32 9.04 -12.43 10.47
C ALA A 32 8.32 -11.62 9.38
N PRO A 33 8.35 -12.09 8.11
CA PRO A 33 7.53 -11.47 7.07
C PRO A 33 6.14 -11.25 7.65
N PRO A 34 5.58 -10.03 7.51
CA PRO A 34 4.26 -9.75 8.07
C PRO A 34 3.30 -10.86 7.64
N PRO A 35 2.48 -11.39 8.57
CA PRO A 35 1.60 -12.50 8.27
C PRO A 35 0.80 -12.16 7.00
N PRO A 36 0.63 -13.13 6.08
CA PRO A 36 -0.20 -12.92 4.90
C PRO A 36 -1.53 -12.33 5.34
N CYS A 37 -1.94 -11.24 4.70
CA CYS A 37 -3.25 -10.67 4.92
C CYS A 37 -4.29 -11.73 4.50
N VAL A 38 -5.04 -12.22 5.50
CA VAL A 38 -6.10 -13.20 5.33
C VAL A 38 -7.44 -12.56 5.64
N ASN A 39 -8.41 -12.78 4.77
CA ASN A 39 -9.80 -12.41 5.02
C ASN A 39 -10.34 -13.23 6.20
N ALA A 40 -11.47 -12.81 6.79
CA ALA A 40 -12.11 -13.55 7.87
C ALA A 40 -12.54 -14.98 7.47
N ASP A 41 -12.66 -15.26 6.17
CA ASP A 41 -12.94 -16.57 5.58
C ASP A 41 -11.69 -17.42 5.25
N GLY A 42 -10.49 -16.92 5.56
CA GLY A 42 -9.21 -17.62 5.34
C GLY A 42 -8.62 -17.51 3.93
N SER A 43 -9.28 -16.81 3.00
CA SER A 43 -8.73 -16.54 1.66
C SER A 43 -7.61 -15.49 1.70
N PRO A 44 -6.61 -15.54 0.79
CA PRO A 44 -5.60 -14.49 0.69
C PRO A 44 -6.25 -13.18 0.26
N CYS A 45 -5.90 -12.07 0.90
CA CYS A 45 -6.44 -10.76 0.49
C CYS A 45 -6.12 -10.40 -0.97
N SER A 46 -5.13 -11.04 -1.59
CA SER A 46 -4.74 -10.81 -2.99
C SER A 46 -5.71 -11.39 -4.03
N SER A 47 -6.68 -12.24 -3.67
CA SER A 47 -7.55 -12.89 -4.67
C SER A 47 -8.68 -12.00 -5.18
N LEU A 48 -9.04 -10.96 -4.42
CA LEU A 48 -10.15 -10.05 -4.76
C LEU A 48 -9.67 -8.72 -5.35
N GLY A 49 -8.41 -8.35 -5.12
CA GLY A 49 -7.85 -7.07 -5.50
C GLY A 49 -6.58 -6.75 -4.72
N ASN A 50 -5.68 -5.96 -5.31
CA ASN A 50 -4.56 -5.41 -4.56
C ASN A 50 -4.90 -4.01 -4.05
N ILE A 51 -4.79 -3.82 -2.73
CA ILE A 51 -4.87 -2.51 -2.06
C ILE A 51 -3.48 -2.26 -1.48
N ASN A 52 -2.80 -1.21 -1.93
CA ASN A 52 -1.49 -0.86 -1.40
C ASN A 52 -1.50 0.56 -0.85
N ALA A 53 -1.05 0.73 0.40
CA ALA A 53 -0.76 2.06 0.93
C ALA A 53 0.64 2.49 0.48
N GLY A 54 0.72 3.65 -0.17
CA GLY A 54 1.99 4.27 -0.56
C GLY A 54 2.66 4.95 0.62
N ALA A 55 3.99 4.87 0.69
CA ALA A 55 4.79 5.47 1.77
C ALA A 55 4.60 7.00 1.93
N GLY A 56 4.06 7.68 0.92
CA GLY A 56 3.73 9.11 0.93
C GLY A 56 2.33 9.47 1.42
N GLY A 57 1.59 8.54 2.01
CA GLY A 57 0.22 8.78 2.51
C GLY A 57 -0.88 8.62 1.45
N GLY A 58 -0.55 8.05 0.29
CA GLY A 58 -1.50 7.66 -0.73
C GLY A 58 -1.89 6.19 -0.67
N ALA A 59 -2.80 5.76 -1.54
CA ALA A 59 -3.16 4.38 -1.75
C ALA A 59 -3.50 4.09 -3.21
N ASP A 60 -3.29 2.85 -3.64
CA ASP A 60 -3.82 2.30 -4.89
C ASP A 60 -4.71 1.10 -4.65
N VAL A 61 -5.68 0.94 -5.55
CA VAL A 61 -6.58 -0.19 -5.66
C VAL A 61 -6.54 -0.68 -7.10
N ASN A 62 -6.36 -1.98 -7.29
CA ASN A 62 -6.50 -2.59 -8.60
C ASN A 62 -7.21 -3.94 -8.48
N ILE A 63 -8.34 -4.04 -9.18
CA ILE A 63 -9.13 -5.26 -9.29
C ILE A 63 -8.87 -5.84 -10.69
N PRO A 64 -8.38 -7.09 -10.83
CA PRO A 64 -8.21 -7.71 -12.14
C PRO A 64 -9.51 -7.71 -12.96
N GLY A 65 -9.51 -7.05 -14.12
CA GLY A 65 -10.70 -6.90 -14.97
C GLY A 65 -11.81 -6.00 -14.39
N GLY A 66 -11.57 -5.38 -13.23
CA GLY A 66 -12.51 -4.53 -12.53
C GLY A 66 -11.99 -3.11 -12.34
N PRO A 67 -12.62 -2.33 -11.45
CA PRO A 67 -12.22 -0.97 -11.16
C PRO A 67 -10.78 -0.88 -10.63
N ALA A 68 -10.11 0.20 -10.98
CA ALA A 68 -8.81 0.55 -10.44
C ALA A 68 -8.76 2.04 -10.13
N GLY A 69 -7.95 2.43 -9.16
CA GLY A 69 -7.78 3.83 -8.80
C GLY A 69 -6.62 4.07 -7.86
N THR A 70 -6.18 5.30 -7.81
CA THR A 70 -5.10 5.78 -6.96
C THR A 70 -5.53 7.09 -6.31
N ALA A 71 -5.04 7.35 -5.10
CA ALA A 71 -5.20 8.64 -4.44
C ALA A 71 -3.98 8.94 -3.57
N ASP A 72 -3.54 10.19 -3.58
CA ASP A 72 -2.50 10.71 -2.70
C ASP A 72 -2.75 12.21 -2.41
N LEU A 73 -1.75 12.89 -1.84
CA LEU A 73 -1.85 14.33 -1.52
C LEU A 73 -1.91 15.22 -2.78
N GLY A 74 -1.47 14.71 -3.93
CA GLY A 74 -1.47 15.40 -5.21
C GLY A 74 -2.76 15.22 -6.01
N GLY A 75 -3.62 14.28 -5.62
CA GLY A 75 -4.90 14.06 -6.27
C GLY A 75 -5.36 12.61 -6.25
N ALA A 76 -6.34 12.29 -7.09
CA ALA A 76 -6.86 10.96 -7.26
C ALA A 76 -7.19 10.68 -8.73
N SER A 77 -7.16 9.41 -9.11
CA SER A 77 -7.57 8.91 -10.42
C SER A 77 -8.30 7.58 -10.25
N GLY A 78 -9.26 7.30 -11.11
CA GLY A 78 -10.00 6.05 -11.09
C GLY A 78 -10.60 5.72 -12.44
N VAL A 79 -10.67 4.43 -12.74
CA VAL A 79 -11.23 3.90 -13.98
C VAL A 79 -12.02 2.65 -13.70
N ILE A 80 -13.12 2.49 -14.43
CA ILE A 80 -13.85 1.23 -14.56
C ILE A 80 -13.68 0.77 -16.01
N PRO A 81 -13.20 -0.47 -16.27
CA PRO A 81 -13.09 -1.00 -17.62
C PRO A 81 -14.44 -0.93 -18.35
N ASN A 82 -14.44 -0.37 -19.56
CA ASN A 82 -15.65 -0.11 -20.37
C ASN A 82 -16.71 0.76 -19.66
N GLY A 83 -16.30 1.56 -18.69
CA GLY A 83 -17.16 2.43 -17.91
C GLY A 83 -16.57 3.82 -17.72
N PRO A 84 -17.01 4.56 -16.69
CA PRO A 84 -16.48 5.87 -16.40
C PRO A 84 -15.03 5.79 -15.94
N GLY A 85 -14.30 6.85 -16.26
CA GLY A 85 -13.01 7.16 -15.66
C GLY A 85 -12.92 8.63 -15.35
N GLY A 86 -12.01 9.00 -14.46
CA GLY A 86 -11.76 10.38 -14.12
C GLY A 86 -10.59 10.55 -13.18
N SER A 87 -10.16 11.80 -13.05
CA SER A 87 -9.09 12.20 -12.15
C SER A 87 -9.37 13.60 -11.61
N ALA A 88 -8.80 13.91 -10.45
CA ALA A 88 -8.90 15.21 -9.82
C ALA A 88 -7.62 15.53 -9.05
N GLY A 89 -7.19 16.78 -9.08
CA GLY A 89 -6.07 17.29 -8.31
C GLY A 89 -6.10 18.82 -8.24
N PRO A 90 -5.03 19.46 -7.74
CA PRO A 90 -4.97 20.92 -7.59
C PRO A 90 -5.19 21.70 -8.89
N GLY A 91 -4.86 21.09 -10.04
CA GLY A 91 -5.05 21.70 -11.37
C GLY A 91 -6.48 21.58 -11.91
N GLY A 92 -7.38 20.90 -11.21
CA GLY A 92 -8.75 20.63 -11.67
C GLY A 92 -9.09 19.14 -11.70
N ALA A 93 -10.25 18.84 -12.27
CA ALA A 93 -10.77 17.49 -12.42
C ALA A 93 -11.20 17.23 -13.87
N SER A 94 -11.16 15.97 -14.28
CA SER A 94 -11.64 15.50 -15.57
C SER A 94 -12.34 14.16 -15.41
N GLY A 95 -13.28 13.88 -16.30
CA GLY A 95 -13.93 12.58 -16.34
C GLY A 95 -14.68 12.35 -17.63
N SER A 96 -14.92 11.09 -17.94
CA SER A 96 -15.67 10.69 -19.13
C SER A 96 -16.29 9.32 -18.95
N LEU A 97 -17.43 9.12 -19.58
CA LEU A 97 -17.99 7.79 -19.81
C LEU A 97 -17.36 7.18 -21.07
N SER A 98 -16.45 6.22 -20.87
CA SER A 98 -15.76 5.50 -21.94
C SER A 98 -16.52 4.22 -22.31
N PRO A 99 -16.52 3.75 -23.58
CA PRO A 99 -15.84 4.32 -24.75
C PRO A 99 -16.63 5.41 -25.47
N VAL A 100 -17.95 5.47 -25.27
CA VAL A 100 -18.81 6.51 -25.85
C VAL A 100 -19.75 7.05 -24.79
N GLY A 101 -19.55 8.30 -24.43
CA GLY A 101 -20.38 8.98 -23.44
C GLY A 101 -19.89 10.39 -23.21
N PRO A 102 -20.65 11.19 -22.44
CA PRO A 102 -20.25 12.54 -22.13
C PRO A 102 -18.94 12.55 -21.34
N GLY A 103 -18.18 13.61 -21.55
CA GLY A 103 -16.97 13.87 -20.81
C GLY A 103 -16.78 15.37 -20.60
N GLY A 104 -15.90 15.71 -19.68
CA GLY A 104 -15.60 17.09 -19.39
C GLY A 104 -14.45 17.23 -18.41
N SER A 105 -14.02 18.48 -18.28
CA SER A 105 -12.96 18.88 -17.37
C SER A 105 -13.27 20.26 -16.80
N ALA A 106 -12.79 20.52 -15.59
CA ALA A 106 -12.89 21.83 -14.95
C ALA A 106 -11.63 22.09 -14.13
N GLY A 107 -11.13 23.32 -14.19
CA GLY A 107 -9.97 23.75 -13.42
C GLY A 107 -9.89 25.28 -13.30
N PRO A 108 -8.76 25.82 -12.82
CA PRO A 108 -8.59 27.25 -12.62
C PRO A 108 -8.78 28.11 -13.89
N GLY A 109 -8.59 27.52 -15.08
CA GLY A 109 -8.79 28.21 -16.36
C GLY A 109 -10.23 28.18 -16.90
N GLY A 110 -11.16 27.54 -16.21
CA GLY A 110 -12.54 27.35 -16.66
C GLY A 110 -12.94 25.88 -16.77
N ALA A 111 -14.07 25.63 -17.44
CA ALA A 111 -14.63 24.30 -17.61
C ALA A 111 -14.99 24.01 -19.07
N SER A 112 -14.88 22.75 -19.45
CA SER A 112 -15.26 22.25 -20.77
C SER A 112 -16.02 20.94 -20.66
N GLY A 113 -16.91 20.67 -21.60
CA GLY A 113 -17.64 19.42 -21.66
C GLY A 113 -18.17 19.13 -23.05
N CYS A 114 -18.27 17.85 -23.38
CA CYS A 114 -18.77 17.35 -24.65
C CYS A 114 -19.81 16.26 -24.41
N LEU A 115 -20.91 16.33 -25.16
CA LEU A 115 -21.85 15.22 -25.32
C LEU A 115 -21.69 14.65 -26.73
N PRO A 116 -21.47 13.33 -26.87
CA PRO A 116 -21.44 12.68 -28.17
C PRO A 116 -22.72 12.97 -28.96
N ASN A 117 -22.57 13.27 -30.25
CA ASN A 117 -23.67 13.59 -31.17
C ASN A 117 -24.48 14.85 -30.84
N VAL A 118 -24.07 15.63 -29.82
CA VAL A 118 -24.73 16.90 -29.46
C VAL A 118 -23.78 18.07 -29.68
N GLY A 119 -22.57 18.00 -29.12
CA GLY A 119 -21.57 19.06 -29.25
C GLY A 119 -20.80 19.31 -27.96
N CYS A 120 -19.91 20.31 -28.01
CA CYS A 120 -19.04 20.69 -26.91
C CYS A 120 -19.26 22.15 -26.49
N ILE A 121 -19.04 22.43 -25.21
CA ILE A 121 -19.09 23.77 -24.63
C ILE A 121 -17.80 24.02 -23.86
N ASN A 122 -17.29 25.25 -23.95
CA ASN A 122 -16.15 25.73 -23.19
C ASN A 122 -16.50 27.06 -22.52
N ILE A 123 -16.31 27.15 -21.21
CA ILE A 123 -16.57 28.32 -20.38
C ILE A 123 -15.25 28.73 -19.72
N PRO A 124 -14.63 29.84 -20.15
CA PRO A 124 -13.43 30.37 -19.51
C PRO A 124 -13.70 30.82 -18.07
N ALA A 125 -12.65 30.80 -17.24
CA ALA A 125 -12.71 31.45 -15.93
C ALA A 125 -12.95 32.98 -16.07
N PRO A 126 -13.61 33.63 -15.10
CA PRO A 126 -13.82 35.08 -15.08
C PRO A 126 -12.52 35.90 -15.07
#